data_AF-A0A540L7K8-F1
#
_entry.id   AF-A0A540L7K8-F1
#
_cell.length_a   1.000
_cell.length_b   1.000
_cell.length_c   1.000
_cell.angle_alpha   90.00
_cell.angle_beta   90.00
_cell.angle_gamma   90.00
#
_symmetry.space_group_name_H-M   'P 1'
#
loop_
_entity.id
_entity.type
_entity.pdbx_description
1 polymer ?
#
loop_
_entity_poly.entity_id
_entity_poly.type
_entity_poly.pdbx_seq_one_letter_code
_entity_poly.pdbx_strand_id
1 'polypeptide(L)'
;MELGAINLSSPLSPSALRIQDFSSPVGRNHFKKSLHPQLLCSPLPKPFLQLNDRPHSFLYQQNTDNLSTRTYTRYISAEAGKQSWDLTRFLKTIYFFNELPSPAKFIEALIEKLSGSSPSKPERKMETSGIVLVAGATGGVGRRAVNILRKKGFPVRVLVRNEQKARQMLGPDIDLVVGDITKESTLVPEYFKGVRRVINAVSVIVGPKEGDTPDRQKYSQGIKFFEPEIKGDSPEKEAYIGMKNLINAVKGSVGLQNGKILFGFEGNSFKEMAWGALDDVVMGGVSESTFQIDRNGGENGGPTGLFKGVVSTANNGGFSSIRTKNLPTAEDLSAYDGLELRLKGDGRRYKLIVRTSRDWDTVGYTAGFDTVGNQWQTVRIPFSSLKPIFRARTVSDAPLFDPSNVVSLQLMFSKFEYDGKLNPTFVEGPFQLPLSSIRAYLKEPITPRFVHVGSAGVTRPERPGLDLSKQPPAVRLNKELDFILTYKLKGEDLIRESGIPYTIVRPCALTEEPAGADLIFDQGDNITGKISREEVAQICVAALESPYATGKTFEVKSVIPFSQPFTVDPENPPPEKDYDVYFKTLKDGITGKEILEQDPLPV
;
A
#
# COMPACT_ATOMS: atom_id res chain seq x y z
N MET A 1 -41.39 9.80 55.22
CA MET A 1 -39.95 9.78 55.52
C MET A 1 -39.25 10.31 54.27
N GLU A 2 -39.08 11.63 54.07
CA GLU A 2 -38.38 12.63 54.92
C GLU A 2 -36.91 12.25 55.16
N LEU A 3 -35.88 13.12 55.09
CA LEU A 3 -35.66 14.54 54.70
C LEU A 3 -34.15 14.67 54.33
N GLY A 4 -33.57 15.70 53.72
CA GLY A 4 -34.02 16.97 53.11
C GLY A 4 -32.76 17.69 52.53
N ALA A 5 -32.74 18.14 51.27
CA ALA A 5 -32.92 19.54 50.86
C ALA A 5 -32.11 20.61 51.62
N ILE A 6 -31.27 21.36 50.91
CA ILE A 6 -31.17 22.85 50.94
C ILE A 6 -30.46 23.33 49.66
N ASN A 7 -30.92 24.46 49.14
CA ASN A 7 -30.51 25.13 47.89
C ASN A 7 -29.95 26.53 48.22
N LEU A 8 -29.53 27.26 47.17
CA LEU A 8 -29.30 28.74 47.03
C LEU A 8 -27.82 29.06 46.69
N SER A 9 -27.46 29.99 45.80
CA SER A 9 -28.08 30.67 44.65
C SER A 9 -27.05 31.71 44.15
N SER A 10 -26.99 31.92 42.83
CA SER A 10 -26.20 32.94 42.08
C SER A 10 -26.61 34.41 42.36
N PRO A 11 -26.15 35.46 41.64
CA PRO A 11 -25.07 35.63 40.63
C PRO A 11 -24.15 36.87 40.87
N LEU A 12 -23.19 37.16 39.96
CA LEU A 12 -23.06 38.46 39.22
C LEU A 12 -21.65 38.69 38.60
N SER A 13 -21.65 39.26 37.39
CA SER A 13 -20.57 40.08 36.80
C SER A 13 -21.12 41.52 36.67
N PRO A 14 -20.34 42.62 36.48
CA PRO A 14 -19.62 42.84 35.21
C PRO A 14 -18.38 43.81 35.26
N SER A 15 -17.93 44.19 34.06
CA SER A 15 -17.26 45.46 33.66
C SER A 15 -15.73 45.61 33.73
N ALA A 16 -15.21 46.16 32.64
CA ALA A 16 -13.83 46.58 32.42
C ALA A 16 -13.56 47.99 32.94
N LEU A 17 -12.27 48.36 33.04
CA LEU A 17 -11.82 49.75 32.87
C LEU A 17 -10.37 49.81 32.36
N ARG A 18 -10.07 50.89 31.65
CA ARG A 18 -8.82 51.24 30.94
C ARG A 18 -8.39 52.62 31.46
N ILE A 19 -7.08 52.94 31.43
CA ILE A 19 -6.40 54.27 31.49
C ILE A 19 -5.01 54.00 32.11
N GLN A 20 -3.88 54.08 31.40
CA GLN A 20 -3.17 55.23 30.80
C GLN A 20 -2.27 56.03 31.76
N ASP A 21 -0.96 55.95 31.45
CA ASP A 21 0.07 56.99 31.41
C ASP A 21 0.38 57.88 32.63
N PHE A 22 1.65 57.88 33.03
CA PHE A 22 2.44 59.12 33.21
C PHE A 22 3.95 58.84 33.01
N SER A 23 4.75 59.90 32.84
CA SER A 23 5.89 59.92 31.91
C SER A 23 7.21 60.52 32.41
N SER A 24 8.36 60.00 31.94
CA SER A 24 9.59 60.74 31.53
C SER A 24 10.31 61.62 32.59
N PRO A 25 11.42 62.36 32.29
CA PRO A 25 12.33 62.45 31.11
C PRO A 25 13.80 62.07 31.46
N VAL A 26 14.88 62.14 30.64
CA VAL A 26 15.53 63.18 29.79
C VAL A 26 16.64 62.46 28.96
N GLY A 27 17.10 62.82 27.75
CA GLY A 27 16.68 63.81 26.75
C GLY A 27 17.76 64.12 25.67
N ARG A 28 17.35 64.77 24.55
CA ARG A 28 18.15 65.54 23.54
C ARG A 28 19.12 64.76 22.59
N ASN A 29 19.32 65.12 21.30
CA ASN A 29 18.80 66.24 20.48
C ASN A 29 18.92 66.05 18.93
N HIS A 30 17.92 66.58 18.18
CA HIS A 30 17.98 67.33 16.88
C HIS A 30 18.63 66.73 15.58
N PHE A 31 18.18 67.02 14.32
CA PHE A 31 16.98 67.70 13.78
C PHE A 31 16.81 67.55 12.22
N LYS A 32 15.55 67.53 11.72
CA LYS A 32 15.01 68.11 10.43
C LYS A 32 15.52 67.53 9.06
N LYS A 33 14.78 67.53 7.93
CA LYS A 33 13.42 68.03 7.50
C LYS A 33 12.98 67.21 6.26
N SER A 34 11.75 66.65 6.17
CA SER A 34 10.54 67.17 5.47
C SER A 34 10.64 67.28 3.92
N LEU A 35 9.69 66.89 3.06
CA LEU A 35 8.21 67.07 3.07
C LEU A 35 7.45 66.02 2.19
N HIS A 36 6.16 65.83 2.49
CA HIS A 36 5.09 65.18 1.68
C HIS A 36 4.30 66.27 0.87
N PRO A 37 3.43 65.99 -0.14
CA PRO A 37 2.13 65.25 -0.03
C PRO A 37 1.70 64.37 -1.26
N GLN A 38 0.98 63.23 -1.13
CA GLN A 38 -0.47 62.91 -0.94
C GLN A 38 -1.36 62.86 -2.22
N LEU A 39 -2.46 62.06 -2.12
CA LEU A 39 -3.71 62.02 -2.94
C LEU A 39 -3.65 61.24 -4.29
N LEU A 40 -4.68 60.53 -4.78
CA LEU A 40 -5.82 59.77 -4.19
C LEU A 40 -6.52 58.93 -5.31
N CYS A 41 -7.40 58.00 -4.94
CA CYS A 41 -8.48 57.37 -5.75
C CYS A 41 -8.21 56.31 -6.85
N SER A 42 -9.04 55.27 -6.80
CA SER A 42 -9.41 54.24 -7.81
C SER A 42 -10.75 54.65 -8.51
N PRO A 43 -11.56 53.83 -9.25
CA PRO A 43 -11.45 52.41 -9.71
C PRO A 43 -12.01 52.05 -11.15
N LEU A 44 -11.87 50.76 -11.59
CA LEU A 44 -12.72 49.99 -12.57
C LEU A 44 -12.79 50.39 -14.09
N PRO A 45 -13.35 49.60 -15.06
CA PRO A 45 -13.54 48.12 -15.22
C PRO A 45 -13.13 47.54 -16.64
N LYS A 46 -13.40 46.23 -16.90
CA LYS A 46 -13.14 45.44 -18.16
C LYS A 46 -14.17 45.68 -19.30
N PRO A 47 -13.98 45.30 -20.61
CA PRO A 47 -14.25 43.91 -21.09
C PRO A 47 -13.58 43.35 -22.42
N PHE A 48 -13.48 42.01 -22.51
CA PHE A 48 -13.65 41.04 -23.64
C PHE A 48 -12.85 41.01 -25.01
N LEU A 49 -12.66 39.74 -25.47
CA LEU A 49 -12.40 39.16 -26.82
C LEU A 49 -10.96 39.03 -27.45
N GLN A 50 -10.39 37.81 -27.27
CA GLN A 50 -9.95 36.82 -28.31
C GLN A 50 -9.12 37.23 -29.57
N LEU A 51 -7.88 36.71 -29.71
CA LEU A 51 -7.49 35.54 -30.56
C LEU A 51 -5.95 35.36 -30.78
N ASN A 52 -5.54 34.10 -31.01
CA ASN A 52 -4.32 33.57 -31.68
C ASN A 52 -2.90 33.60 -31.05
N ASP A 53 -2.43 32.39 -30.71
CA ASP A 53 -1.17 31.72 -31.12
C ASP A 53 0.17 32.48 -31.18
N ARG A 54 1.05 32.25 -30.17
CA ARG A 54 2.32 31.48 -30.25
C ARG A 54 3.13 31.58 -28.93
N PRO A 55 4.17 30.75 -28.68
CA PRO A 55 4.55 30.40 -27.32
C PRO A 55 5.40 31.47 -26.62
N HIS A 56 4.93 31.94 -25.46
CA HIS A 56 5.74 32.78 -24.59
C HIS A 56 6.68 31.97 -23.71
N SER A 57 7.98 32.12 -23.99
CA SER A 57 9.05 31.86 -23.04
C SER A 57 8.86 32.71 -21.78
N PHE A 58 8.52 32.09 -20.66
CA PHE A 58 8.54 32.76 -19.35
C PHE A 58 9.83 32.44 -18.61
N LEU A 59 10.67 33.47 -18.50
CA LEU A 59 11.85 33.51 -17.65
C LEU A 59 11.44 33.25 -16.20
N TYR A 60 11.78 32.08 -15.65
CA TYR A 60 11.65 31.86 -14.21
C TYR A 60 12.82 32.52 -13.50
N GLN A 61 12.51 33.53 -12.69
CA GLN A 61 13.47 34.34 -11.97
C GLN A 61 14.18 33.47 -10.92
N GLN A 62 15.49 33.24 -11.10
CA GLN A 62 16.30 32.52 -10.13
C GLN A 62 16.43 33.33 -8.83
N ASN A 63 15.72 32.93 -7.78
CA ASN A 63 16.18 33.19 -6.42
C ASN A 63 17.31 32.21 -6.10
N THR A 64 18.55 32.67 -6.26
CA THR A 64 19.76 31.94 -5.87
C THR A 64 20.02 32.08 -4.38
N ASP A 65 19.29 31.32 -3.56
CA ASP A 65 19.74 31.03 -2.20
C ASP A 65 21.00 30.15 -2.27
N ASN A 66 22.15 30.82 -2.12
CA ASN A 66 23.49 30.23 -2.16
C ASN A 66 23.74 29.29 -0.96
N LEU A 67 23.19 28.07 -1.00
CA LEU A 67 23.66 26.99 -0.14
C LEU A 67 24.88 26.32 -0.78
N SER A 68 26.08 26.65 -0.28
CA SER A 68 27.35 26.15 -0.80
C SER A 68 27.52 24.64 -0.56
N THR A 69 27.09 23.82 -1.53
CA THR A 69 27.38 22.39 -1.56
C THR A 69 28.85 22.14 -1.91
N ARG A 70 29.71 22.21 -0.90
CA ARG A 70 31.10 21.73 -1.02
C ARG A 70 31.10 20.25 -1.38
N THR A 71 31.43 19.94 -2.63
CA THR A 71 31.77 18.58 -3.09
C THR A 71 33.04 18.11 -2.40
N TYR A 72 32.87 17.40 -1.28
CA TYR A 72 33.99 16.89 -0.49
C TYR A 72 34.49 15.56 -1.07
N THR A 73 35.23 15.65 -2.18
CA THR A 73 35.94 14.51 -2.79
C THR A 73 37.12 14.10 -1.90
N ARG A 74 36.83 13.39 -0.80
CA ARG A 74 37.86 12.82 0.07
C ARG A 74 38.38 11.53 -0.54
N TYR A 75 39.70 11.46 -0.78
CA TYR A 75 40.37 10.19 -0.97
C TYR A 75 40.30 9.39 0.34
N ILE A 76 39.82 8.14 0.26
CA ILE A 76 39.89 7.18 1.36
C ILE A 76 41.24 6.48 1.25
N SER A 77 42.24 6.95 1.99
CA SER A 77 43.60 6.38 2.00
C SER A 77 43.80 5.50 3.23
N ALA A 78 43.78 4.19 3.03
CA ALA A 78 44.20 3.21 4.04
C ALA A 78 45.65 2.82 3.80
N GLU A 79 46.59 3.42 4.53
CA GLU A 79 47.96 2.93 4.60
C GLU A 79 48.03 1.70 5.51
N ALA A 80 48.69 0.64 5.05
CA ALA A 80 48.81 -0.61 5.78
C ALA A 80 49.83 -0.49 6.95
N GLY A 81 49.33 -0.10 8.12
CA GLY A 81 50.10 -0.01 9.36
C GLY A 81 49.18 0.08 10.58
N LYS A 82 49.76 0.07 11.80
CA LYS A 82 49.03 0.32 13.05
C LYS A 82 48.58 1.79 13.11
N GLN A 83 47.46 2.10 12.46
CA GLN A 83 46.82 3.41 12.56
C GLN A 83 46.23 3.61 13.96
N SER A 84 46.37 4.82 14.50
CA SER A 84 45.77 5.23 15.77
C SER A 84 44.24 5.31 15.66
N TRP A 85 43.53 4.95 16.74
CA TRP A 85 42.07 5.02 16.77
C TRP A 85 41.54 6.44 16.54
N ASP A 86 40.56 6.56 15.64
CA ASP A 86 39.99 7.85 15.23
C ASP A 86 38.74 8.21 16.06
N LEU A 87 38.99 8.81 17.23
CA LEU A 87 37.95 9.36 18.10
C LEU A 87 37.04 10.37 17.37
N THR A 88 37.53 11.08 16.34
CA THR A 88 36.72 12.04 15.60
C THR A 88 35.69 11.35 14.71
N ARG A 89 36.05 10.24 14.05
CA ARG A 89 35.10 9.40 13.32
C ARG A 89 34.10 8.72 14.26
N PHE A 90 34.54 8.22 15.41
CA PHE A 90 33.63 7.71 16.44
C PHE A 90 32.58 8.76 16.86
N LEU A 91 33.02 9.98 17.24
CA LEU A 91 32.11 11.06 17.63
C LEU A 91 31.19 11.50 16.48
N LYS A 92 31.65 11.49 15.22
CA LYS A 92 30.81 11.74 14.04
C LYS A 92 29.71 10.68 13.86
N THR A 93 30.02 9.40 14.10
CA THR A 93 29.01 8.33 14.08
C THR A 93 27.95 8.58 15.15
N ILE A 94 28.35 8.82 16.40
CA ILE A 94 27.43 9.12 17.51
C ILE A 94 26.56 10.35 17.20
N TYR A 95 27.17 11.44 16.71
CA TYR A 95 26.46 12.66 16.32
C TYR A 95 25.48 12.43 15.17
N PHE A 96 25.84 11.65 14.14
CA PHE A 96 24.95 11.39 13.01
C PHE A 96 23.66 10.68 13.47
N PHE A 97 23.76 9.71 14.36
CA PHE A 97 22.63 8.93 14.85
C PHE A 97 21.89 9.54 16.05
N ASN A 98 22.37 10.67 16.60
CA ASN A 98 21.78 11.38 17.77
C ASN A 98 21.66 10.54 19.06
N GLU A 99 22.42 9.45 19.19
CA GLU A 99 22.24 8.46 20.28
C GLU A 99 23.58 8.13 20.95
N LEU A 100 23.68 8.37 22.26
CA LEU A 100 24.81 7.91 23.08
C LEU A 100 24.64 6.41 23.37
N PRO A 101 25.68 5.56 23.20
CA PRO A 101 25.62 4.16 23.62
C PRO A 101 25.50 4.10 25.15
N SER A 102 24.34 3.66 25.67
CA SER A 102 24.14 3.54 27.12
C SER A 102 24.75 2.24 27.66
N PRO A 103 25.76 2.29 28.55
CA PRO A 103 26.27 1.09 29.21
C PRO A 103 25.32 0.52 30.27
N ALA A 104 24.31 1.29 30.70
CA ALA A 104 23.36 0.87 31.73
C ALA A 104 22.38 -0.21 31.21
N LYS A 105 21.79 0.01 30.01
CA LYS A 105 20.91 -0.97 29.35
C LYS A 105 21.61 -2.31 29.07
N PHE A 106 22.95 -2.30 28.94
CA PHE A 106 23.76 -3.50 28.76
C PHE A 106 23.82 -4.39 30.02
N ILE A 107 23.75 -3.81 31.23
CA ILE A 107 23.73 -4.58 32.48
C ILE A 107 22.31 -5.09 32.78
N GLU A 108 21.28 -4.27 32.58
CA GLU A 108 19.88 -4.66 32.79
C GLU A 108 19.49 -5.88 31.93
N ALA A 109 19.76 -5.83 30.61
CA ALA A 109 19.46 -6.92 29.69
C ALA A 109 20.29 -8.21 29.92
N LEU A 110 21.41 -8.10 30.66
CA LEU A 110 22.22 -9.25 31.06
C LEU A 110 21.69 -9.90 32.34
N ILE A 111 21.23 -9.10 33.31
CA ILE A 111 20.65 -9.57 34.57
C ILE A 111 19.29 -10.23 34.33
N GLU A 112 18.44 -9.66 33.47
CA GLU A 112 17.12 -10.21 33.15
C GLU A 112 17.18 -11.58 32.43
N LYS A 113 18.33 -11.92 31.82
CA LYS A 113 18.55 -13.21 31.14
C LYS A 113 19.24 -14.28 31.99
N LEU A 114 19.83 -13.92 33.14
CA LEU A 114 20.48 -14.89 34.02
C LEU A 114 19.50 -15.56 35.01
N SER A 115 18.28 -15.06 35.13
CA SER A 115 17.24 -15.54 36.05
C SER A 115 16.15 -16.42 35.40
N GLY A 116 16.10 -16.50 34.06
CA GLY A 116 15.04 -17.20 33.33
C GLY A 116 15.51 -18.48 32.64
N SER A 117 15.26 -19.65 33.25
CA SER A 117 15.24 -20.92 32.51
C SER A 117 13.89 -21.09 31.80
N SER A 118 13.89 -21.38 30.50
CA SER A 118 12.65 -21.79 29.81
C SER A 118 12.89 -22.79 28.68
N PRO A 119 11.94 -23.70 28.39
CA PRO A 119 12.18 -24.83 27.50
C PRO A 119 12.05 -24.45 26.02
N SER A 120 12.64 -25.28 25.16
CA SER A 120 12.48 -25.23 23.71
C SER A 120 11.00 -25.35 23.28
N LYS A 121 10.38 -24.22 22.95
CA LYS A 121 9.08 -24.19 22.27
C LYS A 121 9.26 -24.47 20.77
N PRO A 122 8.27 -25.08 20.09
CA PRO A 122 8.34 -25.34 18.66
C PRO A 122 8.40 -24.04 17.86
N GLU A 123 9.09 -24.08 16.71
CA GLU A 123 9.25 -22.95 15.80
C GLU A 123 7.88 -22.37 15.39
N ARG A 124 7.57 -21.15 15.86
CA ARG A 124 6.44 -20.39 15.33
C ARG A 124 6.77 -19.99 13.89
N LYS A 125 6.05 -20.56 12.93
CA LYS A 125 6.01 -20.03 11.57
C LYS A 125 5.42 -18.62 11.62
N MET A 126 5.97 -17.68 10.83
CA MET A 126 5.29 -16.40 10.63
C MET A 126 3.96 -16.66 9.91
N GLU A 127 2.84 -16.42 10.59
CA GLU A 127 1.53 -16.59 9.96
C GLU A 127 1.31 -15.48 8.92
N THR A 128 1.16 -15.91 7.66
CA THR A 128 0.92 -15.03 6.51
C THR A 128 -0.56 -14.79 6.23
N SER A 129 -1.46 -15.32 7.06
CA SER A 129 -2.92 -15.21 6.98
C SER A 129 -3.42 -13.82 7.37
N GLY A 130 -3.27 -12.87 6.44
CA GLY A 130 -3.90 -11.56 6.56
C GLY A 130 -5.43 -11.64 6.40
N ILE A 131 -6.11 -10.60 6.88
CA ILE A 131 -7.57 -10.50 6.88
C ILE A 131 -8.08 -10.30 5.46
N VAL A 132 -9.20 -10.95 5.13
CA VAL A 132 -9.99 -10.67 3.93
C VAL A 132 -11.09 -9.67 4.29
N LEU A 133 -11.02 -8.47 3.70
CA LEU A 133 -12.09 -7.48 3.80
C LEU A 133 -13.19 -7.80 2.79
N VAL A 134 -14.45 -7.86 3.24
CA VAL A 134 -15.61 -7.92 2.34
C VAL A 134 -16.42 -6.63 2.41
N ALA A 135 -16.36 -5.84 1.34
CA ALA A 135 -17.23 -4.67 1.16
C ALA A 135 -18.54 -5.12 0.47
N GLY A 136 -19.68 -4.61 0.94
CA GLY A 136 -20.99 -5.08 0.47
C GLY A 136 -21.45 -6.39 1.12
N ALA A 137 -20.91 -6.72 2.30
CA ALA A 137 -21.18 -7.98 3.03
C ALA A 137 -22.65 -8.21 3.42
N THR A 138 -23.49 -7.18 3.50
CA THR A 138 -24.94 -7.30 3.72
C THR A 138 -25.73 -7.45 2.42
N GLY A 139 -25.06 -7.42 1.26
CA GLY A 139 -25.62 -7.67 -0.07
C GLY A 139 -25.65 -9.16 -0.43
N GLY A 140 -26.34 -9.47 -1.54
CA GLY A 140 -26.66 -10.84 -1.93
C GLY A 140 -25.45 -11.73 -2.26
N VAL A 141 -24.39 -11.18 -2.87
CA VAL A 141 -23.12 -11.87 -3.17
C VAL A 141 -22.16 -11.78 -1.99
N GLY A 142 -21.95 -10.57 -1.44
CA GLY A 142 -21.02 -10.34 -0.33
C GLY A 142 -21.30 -11.20 0.91
N ARG A 143 -22.57 -11.38 1.29
CA ARG A 143 -22.95 -12.28 2.40
C ARG A 143 -22.51 -13.73 2.17
N ARG A 144 -22.63 -14.21 0.93
CA ARG A 144 -22.25 -15.57 0.53
C ARG A 144 -20.73 -15.72 0.54
N ALA A 145 -20.00 -14.73 0.04
CA ALA A 145 -18.55 -14.69 0.11
C ALA A 145 -18.03 -14.72 1.57
N VAL A 146 -18.64 -13.96 2.50
CA VAL A 146 -18.33 -14.04 3.95
C VAL A 146 -18.53 -15.45 4.50
N ASN A 147 -19.63 -16.11 4.14
CA ASN A 147 -19.93 -17.47 4.59
C ASN A 147 -18.92 -18.50 4.05
N ILE A 148 -18.56 -18.40 2.76
CA ILE A 148 -17.57 -19.29 2.13
C ILE A 148 -16.18 -19.09 2.76
N LEU A 149 -15.75 -17.84 2.92
CA LEU A 149 -14.45 -17.51 3.55
C LEU A 149 -14.36 -18.04 4.99
N ARG A 150 -15.41 -17.86 5.79
CA ARG A 150 -15.49 -18.41 7.15
C ARG A 150 -15.45 -19.94 7.18
N LYS A 151 -16.17 -20.61 6.26
CA LYS A 151 -16.10 -22.08 6.12
C LYS A 151 -14.70 -22.57 5.73
N LYS A 152 -13.96 -21.81 4.91
CA LYS A 152 -12.55 -22.07 4.56
C LYS A 152 -11.56 -21.65 5.68
N GLY A 153 -12.01 -21.11 6.81
CA GLY A 153 -11.15 -20.70 7.93
C GLY A 153 -10.40 -19.39 7.73
N PHE A 154 -10.74 -18.56 6.72
CA PHE A 154 -10.13 -17.25 6.56
C PHE A 154 -10.62 -16.26 7.62
N PRO A 155 -9.73 -15.41 8.20
CA PRO A 155 -10.15 -14.25 8.96
C PRO A 155 -10.89 -13.26 8.06
N VAL A 156 -12.12 -12.88 8.42
CA VAL A 156 -12.97 -11.99 7.62
C VAL A 156 -13.36 -10.75 8.42
N ARG A 157 -13.09 -9.57 7.85
CA ARG A 157 -13.60 -8.27 8.31
C ARG A 157 -14.62 -7.74 7.30
N VAL A 158 -15.71 -7.14 7.74
CA VAL A 158 -16.76 -6.61 6.84
C VAL A 158 -16.89 -5.10 6.93
N LEU A 159 -17.00 -4.42 5.78
CA LEU A 159 -17.30 -2.98 5.73
C LEU A 159 -18.81 -2.79 5.55
N VAL A 160 -19.45 -2.10 6.51
CA VAL A 160 -20.92 -1.98 6.59
C VAL A 160 -21.37 -0.58 7.00
N ARG A 161 -22.46 -0.08 6.38
CA ARG A 161 -23.09 1.20 6.76
C ARG A 161 -23.93 1.14 8.05
N ASN A 162 -24.38 -0.05 8.45
CA ASN A 162 -25.26 -0.26 9.60
C ASN A 162 -24.83 -1.51 10.37
N GLU A 163 -24.36 -1.33 11.60
CA GLU A 163 -23.89 -2.41 12.46
C GLU A 163 -25.01 -3.37 12.88
N GLN A 164 -26.14 -2.88 13.37
CA GLN A 164 -27.22 -3.72 13.88
C GLN A 164 -27.71 -4.73 12.82
N LYS A 165 -27.90 -4.26 11.58
CA LYS A 165 -28.24 -5.10 10.43
C LYS A 165 -27.13 -6.11 10.11
N ALA A 166 -25.86 -5.71 10.20
CA ALA A 166 -24.74 -6.62 9.97
C ALA A 166 -24.67 -7.73 11.03
N ARG A 167 -24.79 -7.39 12.32
CA ARG A 167 -24.82 -8.35 13.45
C ARG A 167 -25.99 -9.33 13.31
N GLN A 168 -27.18 -8.85 12.93
CA GLN A 168 -28.36 -9.69 12.69
C GLN A 168 -28.17 -10.65 11.51
N MET A 169 -27.49 -10.22 10.44
CA MET A 169 -27.33 -11.01 9.21
C MET A 169 -26.11 -11.94 9.18
N LEU A 170 -25.05 -11.61 9.94
CA LEU A 170 -23.73 -12.26 9.89
C LEU A 170 -23.30 -12.84 11.26
N GLY A 171 -24.14 -12.72 12.29
CA GLY A 171 -23.85 -13.16 13.65
C GLY A 171 -23.17 -12.08 14.51
N PRO A 172 -23.22 -12.22 15.85
CA PRO A 172 -22.69 -11.22 16.78
C PRO A 172 -21.17 -11.07 16.67
N ASP A 173 -20.43 -12.14 16.37
CA ASP A 173 -18.96 -12.18 16.45
C ASP A 173 -18.24 -11.81 15.13
N ILE A 174 -18.91 -11.15 14.19
CA ILE A 174 -18.25 -10.69 12.95
C ILE A 174 -17.32 -9.50 13.22
N ASP A 175 -16.06 -9.58 12.80
CA ASP A 175 -15.17 -8.42 12.75
C ASP A 175 -15.71 -7.43 11.69
N LEU A 176 -15.99 -6.20 12.09
CA LEU A 176 -16.62 -5.21 11.23
C LEU A 176 -16.03 -3.81 11.37
N VAL A 177 -16.13 -3.05 10.28
CA VAL A 177 -15.86 -1.63 10.21
C VAL A 177 -17.17 -0.94 9.85
N VAL A 178 -17.60 0.00 10.68
CA VAL A 178 -18.75 0.86 10.36
C VAL A 178 -18.24 2.01 9.50
N GLY A 179 -18.67 2.06 8.24
CA GLY A 179 -18.21 3.05 7.28
C GLY A 179 -19.06 3.08 6.01
N ASP A 180 -18.97 4.18 5.28
CA ASP A 180 -19.70 4.43 4.05
C ASP A 180 -18.71 4.77 2.95
N ILE A 181 -18.60 3.94 1.92
CA ILE A 181 -17.59 4.14 0.87
C ILE A 181 -17.73 5.49 0.16
N THR A 182 -18.94 6.06 0.12
CA THR A 182 -19.19 7.39 -0.50
C THR A 182 -18.58 8.54 0.31
N LYS A 183 -18.09 8.29 1.54
CA LYS A 183 -17.57 9.28 2.48
C LYS A 183 -16.19 8.86 2.98
N GLU A 184 -15.15 9.39 2.34
CA GLU A 184 -13.73 9.14 2.66
C GLU A 184 -13.42 9.31 4.15
N SER A 185 -14.01 10.31 4.81
CA SER A 185 -13.84 10.57 6.26
C SER A 185 -14.32 9.45 7.19
N THR A 186 -15.07 8.46 6.67
CA THR A 186 -15.49 7.26 7.43
C THR A 186 -14.57 6.06 7.22
N LEU A 187 -13.64 6.12 6.25
CA LEU A 187 -12.73 5.03 5.90
C LEU A 187 -11.33 5.27 6.50
N VAL A 188 -11.27 5.41 7.83
CA VAL A 188 -10.03 5.64 8.58
C VAL A 188 -9.03 4.49 8.34
N PRO A 189 -7.80 4.73 7.83
CA PRO A 189 -6.85 3.69 7.42
C PRO A 189 -6.55 2.65 8.51
N GLU A 190 -6.51 3.07 9.77
CA GLU A 190 -6.28 2.23 10.94
C GLU A 190 -7.27 1.05 11.04
N TYR A 191 -8.52 1.24 10.59
CA TYR A 191 -9.54 0.17 10.56
C TYR A 191 -9.23 -0.93 9.53
N PHE A 192 -8.35 -0.67 8.57
CA PHE A 192 -7.92 -1.61 7.54
C PHE A 192 -6.57 -2.26 7.86
N LYS A 193 -5.97 -1.97 9.03
CA LYS A 193 -4.74 -2.65 9.46
C LYS A 193 -4.94 -4.17 9.51
N GLY A 194 -4.02 -4.90 8.86
CA GLY A 194 -4.04 -6.35 8.72
C GLY A 194 -4.85 -6.89 7.53
N VAL A 195 -5.60 -6.04 6.81
CA VAL A 195 -6.29 -6.44 5.57
C VAL A 195 -5.26 -6.65 4.46
N ARG A 196 -5.14 -7.88 3.95
CA ARG A 196 -4.25 -8.25 2.83
C ARG A 196 -4.98 -8.62 1.54
N ARG A 197 -6.30 -8.79 1.60
CA ARG A 197 -7.16 -9.18 0.47
C ARG A 197 -8.51 -8.48 0.60
N VAL A 198 -9.12 -8.12 -0.52
CA VAL A 198 -10.43 -7.46 -0.57
C VAL A 198 -11.34 -8.20 -1.55
N ILE A 199 -12.59 -8.45 -1.15
CA ILE A 199 -13.70 -8.74 -2.06
C ILE A 199 -14.63 -7.52 -2.03
N ASN A 200 -14.69 -6.76 -3.12
CA ASN A 200 -15.62 -5.65 -3.28
C ASN A 200 -16.87 -6.09 -4.04
N ALA A 201 -17.95 -6.35 -3.29
CA ALA A 201 -19.28 -6.65 -3.80
C ALA A 201 -20.28 -5.49 -3.56
N VAL A 202 -19.79 -4.25 -3.36
CA VAL A 202 -20.66 -3.07 -3.35
C VAL A 202 -21.13 -2.76 -4.76
N SER A 203 -22.43 -2.53 -4.93
CA SER A 203 -23.03 -2.09 -6.18
C SER A 203 -24.26 -1.24 -5.85
N VAL A 204 -24.47 -0.23 -6.70
CA VAL A 204 -25.71 0.55 -6.79
C VAL A 204 -26.92 -0.37 -6.74
N ILE A 205 -27.88 -0.03 -5.89
CA ILE A 205 -29.13 -0.78 -5.75
C ILE A 205 -30.12 -0.28 -6.81
N VAL A 206 -30.42 -1.12 -7.79
CA VAL A 206 -31.54 -0.90 -8.72
C VAL A 206 -32.77 -1.62 -8.19
N GLY A 207 -33.88 -0.89 -8.09
CA GLY A 207 -35.17 -1.40 -7.64
C GLY A 207 -36.30 -1.04 -8.60
N PRO A 208 -37.42 -1.78 -8.57
CA PRO A 208 -38.64 -1.36 -9.24
C PRO A 208 -39.19 -0.07 -8.60
N LYS A 209 -39.74 0.84 -9.42
CA LYS A 209 -40.45 2.03 -8.94
C LYS A 209 -41.63 1.67 -8.03
N GLU A 210 -42.41 0.66 -8.42
CA GLU A 210 -43.58 0.15 -7.70
C GLU A 210 -43.27 -0.63 -6.40
N GLY A 211 -42.00 -0.83 -6.04
CA GLY A 211 -41.58 -1.62 -4.88
C GLY A 211 -41.27 -3.08 -5.19
N ASP A 212 -40.35 -3.68 -4.43
CA ASP A 212 -39.90 -5.07 -4.63
C ASP A 212 -40.86 -6.03 -3.93
N THR A 213 -41.19 -7.16 -4.56
CA THR A 213 -42.05 -8.18 -3.94
C THR A 213 -41.27 -9.00 -2.90
N PRO A 214 -41.91 -9.65 -1.92
CA PRO A 214 -41.22 -10.45 -0.90
C PRO A 214 -40.35 -11.59 -1.49
N ASP A 215 -40.81 -12.17 -2.60
CA ASP A 215 -40.14 -13.20 -3.41
C ASP A 215 -39.18 -12.61 -4.48
N ARG A 216 -39.04 -11.28 -4.55
CA ARG A 216 -38.10 -10.52 -5.40
C ARG A 216 -38.22 -10.85 -6.90
N GLN A 217 -39.45 -10.88 -7.41
CA GLN A 217 -39.79 -11.26 -8.79
C GLN A 217 -39.01 -10.51 -9.88
N LYS A 218 -38.47 -9.33 -9.59
CA LYS A 218 -37.59 -8.57 -10.50
C LYS A 218 -36.34 -9.34 -10.96
N TYR A 219 -35.90 -10.38 -10.25
CA TYR A 219 -34.81 -11.26 -10.68
C TYR A 219 -35.26 -12.43 -11.55
N SER A 220 -36.57 -12.69 -11.63
CA SER A 220 -37.19 -13.64 -12.56
C SER A 220 -37.44 -12.96 -13.92
N GLN A 221 -36.35 -12.57 -14.59
CA GLN A 221 -36.42 -11.90 -15.89
C GLN A 221 -37.15 -12.79 -16.91
N GLY A 222 -38.29 -12.31 -17.40
CA GLY A 222 -39.19 -13.04 -18.30
C GLY A 222 -40.62 -13.17 -17.79
N ILE A 223 -40.87 -13.03 -16.48
CA ILE A 223 -42.23 -13.12 -15.91
C ILE A 223 -42.93 -11.75 -15.88
N LYS A 224 -42.24 -10.71 -15.40
CA LYS A 224 -42.75 -9.33 -15.38
C LYS A 224 -41.59 -8.35 -15.55
N PHE A 225 -41.72 -7.40 -16.48
CA PHE A 225 -40.81 -6.26 -16.55
C PHE A 225 -41.27 -5.22 -15.53
N PHE A 226 -40.34 -4.72 -14.71
CA PHE A 226 -40.59 -3.62 -13.79
C PHE A 226 -39.79 -2.41 -14.27
N GLU A 227 -40.40 -1.22 -14.22
CA GLU A 227 -39.67 0.01 -14.50
C GLU A 227 -38.62 0.25 -13.41
N PRO A 228 -37.32 0.33 -13.76
CA PRO A 228 -36.25 0.40 -12.77
C PRO A 228 -35.97 1.84 -12.34
N GLU A 229 -35.49 2.00 -11.11
CA GLU A 229 -34.91 3.23 -10.58
C GLU A 229 -33.74 2.95 -9.64
N ILE A 230 -32.88 3.95 -9.46
CA ILE A 230 -31.80 3.93 -8.48
C ILE A 230 -32.37 4.11 -7.07
N LYS A 231 -31.96 3.26 -6.13
CA LYS A 231 -32.35 3.33 -4.72
C LYS A 231 -31.09 3.64 -3.88
N GLY A 232 -31.05 4.81 -3.24
CA GLY A 232 -29.92 5.23 -2.39
C GLY A 232 -29.05 6.29 -3.07
N ASP A 233 -27.73 6.16 -2.91
CA ASP A 233 -26.76 7.07 -3.53
C ASP A 233 -26.69 6.89 -5.06
N SER A 234 -26.23 7.92 -5.77
CA SER A 234 -26.07 7.88 -7.23
C SER A 234 -24.98 6.91 -7.68
N PRO A 235 -25.01 6.41 -8.93
CA PRO A 235 -23.96 5.53 -9.44
C PRO A 235 -22.56 6.13 -9.42
N GLU A 236 -22.44 7.44 -9.65
CA GLU A 236 -21.17 8.16 -9.49
C GLU A 236 -20.61 8.01 -8.07
N LYS A 237 -21.46 8.23 -7.06
CA LYS A 237 -21.05 8.18 -5.65
C LYS A 237 -20.64 6.79 -5.22
N GLU A 238 -21.39 5.74 -5.58
CA GLU A 238 -21.07 4.38 -5.13
C GLU A 238 -20.03 3.68 -6.01
N ALA A 239 -20.19 3.70 -7.33
CA ALA A 239 -19.37 2.89 -8.24
C ALA A 239 -18.02 3.54 -8.58
N TYR A 240 -17.93 4.88 -8.60
CA TYR A 240 -16.69 5.60 -8.92
C TYR A 240 -16.04 6.23 -7.68
N ILE A 241 -16.70 7.18 -7.02
CA ILE A 241 -16.16 7.84 -5.81
C ILE A 241 -15.94 6.81 -4.69
N GLY A 242 -16.93 5.93 -4.46
CA GLY A 242 -16.85 4.87 -3.47
C GLY A 242 -15.72 3.87 -3.74
N MET A 243 -15.47 3.55 -5.00
CA MET A 243 -14.32 2.72 -5.39
C MET A 243 -12.99 3.43 -5.09
N LYS A 244 -12.85 4.70 -5.49
CA LYS A 244 -11.65 5.50 -5.21
C LYS A 244 -11.33 5.54 -3.72
N ASN A 245 -12.32 5.83 -2.89
CA ASN A 245 -12.17 5.91 -1.44
C ASN A 245 -11.78 4.54 -0.85
N LEU A 246 -12.41 3.45 -1.30
CA LEU A 246 -12.07 2.10 -0.85
C LEU A 246 -10.64 1.70 -1.25
N ILE A 247 -10.21 2.00 -2.48
CA ILE A 247 -8.84 1.78 -2.93
C ILE A 247 -7.86 2.57 -2.06
N ASN A 248 -8.08 3.87 -1.86
CA ASN A 248 -7.24 4.72 -1.01
C ASN A 248 -7.08 4.14 0.40
N ALA A 249 -8.18 3.70 1.01
CA ALA A 249 -8.18 3.16 2.38
C ALA A 249 -7.41 1.84 2.53
N VAL A 250 -7.37 0.98 1.50
CA VAL A 250 -6.74 -0.35 1.57
C VAL A 250 -5.37 -0.45 0.89
N LYS A 251 -5.01 0.46 -0.02
CA LYS A 251 -3.80 0.39 -0.88
C LYS A 251 -2.50 0.23 -0.08
N GLY A 252 -2.43 0.80 1.13
CA GLY A 252 -1.28 0.65 2.01
C GLY A 252 -1.09 -0.75 2.61
N SER A 253 -2.17 -1.54 2.75
CA SER A 253 -2.18 -2.82 3.48
C SER A 253 -2.27 -4.06 2.58
N VAL A 254 -2.83 -3.92 1.37
CA VAL A 254 -3.02 -5.04 0.42
C VAL A 254 -1.79 -5.35 -0.44
N GLY A 255 -0.88 -4.37 -0.60
CA GLY A 255 0.35 -4.51 -1.37
C GLY A 255 0.20 -4.22 -2.86
N LEU A 256 1.29 -3.77 -3.49
CA LEU A 256 1.36 -3.42 -4.91
C LEU A 256 2.14 -4.47 -5.70
N GLN A 257 1.73 -4.71 -6.95
CA GLN A 257 2.36 -5.69 -7.84
C GLN A 257 3.85 -5.39 -8.10
N ASN A 258 4.18 -4.11 -8.33
CA ASN A 258 5.56 -3.65 -8.54
C ASN A 258 6.37 -3.46 -7.25
N GLY A 259 5.78 -3.76 -6.09
CA GLY A 259 6.37 -3.56 -4.78
C GLY A 259 6.20 -2.14 -4.21
N LYS A 260 6.70 -1.95 -2.97
CA LYS A 260 6.81 -0.63 -2.33
C LYS A 260 8.27 -0.20 -2.32
N ILE A 261 8.60 0.92 -2.94
CA ILE A 261 9.97 1.41 -2.96
C ILE A 261 10.36 2.04 -1.61
N LEU A 262 11.57 1.74 -1.18
CA LEU A 262 12.19 2.27 0.03
C LEU A 262 13.35 3.20 -0.31
N PHE A 263 14.17 2.81 -1.28
CA PHE A 263 15.29 3.58 -1.80
C PHE A 263 15.37 3.40 -3.32
N GLY A 264 15.67 4.45 -4.08
CA GLY A 264 15.79 4.40 -5.55
C GLY A 264 14.75 5.27 -6.28
N PHE A 265 14.47 4.97 -7.56
CA PHE A 265 13.56 5.75 -8.40
C PHE A 265 12.08 5.33 -8.30
N GLU A 266 11.21 6.32 -8.08
CA GLU A 266 9.74 6.20 -8.17
C GLU A 266 9.24 7.17 -9.25
N GLY A 267 9.00 6.63 -10.45
CA GLY A 267 8.74 7.45 -11.64
C GLY A 267 9.91 8.41 -11.91
N ASN A 268 9.62 9.71 -11.94
CA ASN A 268 10.62 10.77 -12.15
C ASN A 268 11.27 11.28 -10.86
N SER A 269 10.90 10.74 -9.68
CA SER A 269 11.43 11.16 -8.39
C SER A 269 12.41 10.13 -7.82
N PHE A 270 13.38 10.58 -7.02
CA PHE A 270 14.34 9.70 -6.33
C PHE A 270 14.04 9.68 -4.83
N LYS A 271 13.68 8.51 -4.29
CA LYS A 271 13.45 8.29 -2.86
C LYS A 271 14.79 8.03 -2.18
N GLU A 272 15.32 9.06 -1.52
CA GLU A 272 16.54 8.99 -0.73
C GLU A 272 16.31 8.42 0.68
N MET A 273 17.39 7.92 1.28
CA MET A 273 17.46 7.60 2.70
C MET A 273 18.72 8.22 3.29
N ALA A 274 18.64 8.73 4.52
CA ALA A 274 19.79 9.32 5.21
C ALA A 274 20.72 8.21 5.74
N TRP A 275 21.62 7.73 4.89
CA TRP A 275 22.65 6.75 5.26
C TRP A 275 23.83 7.40 6.00
N GLY A 276 24.35 6.72 7.02
CA GLY A 276 25.57 7.09 7.74
C GLY A 276 26.47 5.89 8.00
N ALA A 277 27.77 6.13 8.11
CA ALA A 277 28.77 5.10 8.39
C ALA A 277 28.66 4.60 9.84
N LEU A 278 28.78 3.29 10.00
CA LEU A 278 28.75 2.54 11.25
C LEU A 278 29.81 1.43 11.15
N ASP A 279 31.07 1.82 11.01
CA ASP A 279 32.22 0.91 10.82
C ASP A 279 32.78 0.38 12.16
N ASP A 280 33.77 -0.51 12.08
CA ASP A 280 34.46 -1.09 13.24
C ASP A 280 35.23 -0.12 14.16
N VAL A 281 35.32 1.17 13.78
CA VAL A 281 35.83 2.25 14.66
C VAL A 281 35.10 2.32 16.00
N VAL A 282 33.83 1.86 16.08
CA VAL A 282 33.09 1.75 17.35
C VAL A 282 33.65 0.69 18.32
N MET A 283 34.57 -0.17 17.86
CA MET A 283 35.28 -1.18 18.65
C MET A 283 36.81 -0.96 18.68
N GLY A 284 37.30 0.18 18.19
CA GLY A 284 38.74 0.46 18.06
C GLY A 284 39.34 0.20 16.67
N GLY A 285 38.56 -0.36 15.75
CA GLY A 285 38.98 -0.67 14.38
C GLY A 285 39.28 0.56 13.52
N VAL A 286 39.78 0.31 12.31
CA VAL A 286 40.27 1.36 11.39
C VAL A 286 39.59 1.33 10.01
N SER A 287 38.61 0.46 9.79
CA SER A 287 37.81 0.46 8.55
C SER A 287 37.05 1.78 8.38
N GLU A 288 36.77 2.17 7.14
CA GLU A 288 36.03 3.40 6.80
C GLU A 288 35.11 3.15 5.60
N SER A 289 33.83 3.52 5.72
CA SER A 289 32.90 3.62 4.59
C SER A 289 32.23 4.97 4.45
N THR A 290 31.62 5.15 3.29
CA THR A 290 30.66 6.21 3.00
C THR A 290 29.53 5.66 2.12
N PHE A 291 28.39 6.34 2.15
CA PHE A 291 27.35 6.19 1.15
C PHE A 291 27.16 7.52 0.43
N GLN A 292 27.23 7.49 -0.89
CA GLN A 292 27.10 8.69 -1.74
C GLN A 292 26.13 8.39 -2.88
N ILE A 293 25.41 9.40 -3.35
CA ILE A 293 24.64 9.27 -4.60
C ILE A 293 25.56 9.65 -5.76
N ASP A 294 25.93 8.64 -6.55
CA ASP A 294 26.53 8.86 -7.87
C ASP A 294 25.38 9.14 -8.84
N ARG A 295 25.42 10.26 -9.56
CA ARG A 295 24.33 10.67 -10.45
C ARG A 295 24.31 9.96 -11.80
N ASN A 296 25.42 9.33 -12.19
CA ASN A 296 25.59 8.77 -13.54
C ASN A 296 26.01 7.27 -13.52
N GLY A 297 26.36 6.72 -12.34
CA GLY A 297 26.88 5.35 -12.19
C GLY A 297 25.84 4.22 -12.17
N GLY A 298 24.55 4.51 -12.31
CA GLY A 298 23.47 3.53 -12.30
C GLY A 298 23.36 2.71 -13.59
N GLU A 299 22.56 1.65 -13.56
CA GLU A 299 22.41 0.68 -14.66
C GLU A 299 22.07 1.31 -16.01
N ASN A 300 21.17 2.31 -15.99
CA ASN A 300 20.71 3.02 -17.18
C ASN A 300 21.43 4.38 -17.38
N GLY A 301 22.62 4.57 -16.78
CA GLY A 301 23.34 5.85 -16.77
C GLY A 301 22.73 6.94 -15.88
N GLY A 302 21.69 6.61 -15.11
CA GLY A 302 21.07 7.49 -14.11
C GLY A 302 21.66 7.32 -12.71
N PRO A 303 21.08 7.98 -11.69
CA PRO A 303 21.61 7.92 -10.33
C PRO A 303 21.58 6.53 -9.66
N THR A 304 22.55 6.30 -8.79
CA THR A 304 22.67 5.11 -7.93
C THR A 304 23.22 5.52 -6.57
N GLY A 305 22.81 4.80 -5.52
CA GLY A 305 23.57 4.79 -4.28
C GLY A 305 24.91 4.08 -4.48
N LEU A 306 25.94 4.49 -3.75
CA LEU A 306 27.28 3.91 -3.79
C LEU A 306 27.79 3.70 -2.37
N PHE A 307 27.65 2.47 -1.87
CA PHE A 307 28.29 2.03 -0.63
C PHE A 307 29.74 1.65 -0.95
N LYS A 308 30.71 2.41 -0.46
CA LYS A 308 32.13 2.17 -0.72
C LYS A 308 32.98 2.44 0.51
N GLY A 309 34.15 1.83 0.58
CA GLY A 309 35.04 1.99 1.72
C GLY A 309 36.30 1.15 1.60
N VAL A 310 37.05 1.10 2.69
CA VAL A 310 38.15 0.16 2.90
C VAL A 310 37.89 -0.61 4.20
N VAL A 311 38.00 -1.94 4.15
CA VAL A 311 37.92 -2.78 5.35
C VAL A 311 39.31 -3.28 5.76
N SER A 312 39.58 -3.29 7.06
CA SER A 312 40.84 -3.77 7.65
C SER A 312 40.57 -4.54 8.93
N THR A 313 41.32 -5.60 9.18
CA THR A 313 41.27 -6.40 10.42
C THR A 313 42.24 -5.90 11.50
N ALA A 314 42.99 -4.81 11.22
CA ALA A 314 43.80 -4.13 12.22
C ALA A 314 42.95 -3.63 13.40
N ASN A 315 43.58 -3.54 14.58
CA ASN A 315 42.95 -3.13 15.84
C ASN A 315 41.65 -3.91 16.19
N ASN A 316 41.62 -5.23 15.92
CA ASN A 316 40.45 -6.10 16.09
C ASN A 316 39.22 -5.70 15.25
N GLY A 317 39.44 -4.94 14.19
CA GLY A 317 38.43 -4.61 13.19
C GLY A 317 38.08 -5.80 12.27
N GLY A 318 37.55 -5.45 11.11
CA GLY A 318 37.18 -6.39 10.05
C GLY A 318 35.74 -6.22 9.59
N PHE A 319 35.12 -5.06 9.82
CA PHE A 319 33.84 -4.76 9.17
C PHE A 319 33.67 -3.28 8.84
N SER A 320 32.97 -3.06 7.74
CA SER A 320 32.56 -1.74 7.27
C SER A 320 31.07 -1.78 6.93
N SER A 321 30.33 -0.74 7.30
CA SER A 321 28.86 -0.78 7.24
C SER A 321 28.24 0.61 7.20
N ILE A 322 27.09 0.69 6.53
CA ILE A 322 26.23 1.87 6.50
C ILE A 322 24.86 1.52 7.07
N ARG A 323 24.30 2.40 7.90
CA ARG A 323 22.94 2.28 8.47
C ARG A 323 22.16 3.55 8.14
N THR A 324 20.88 3.43 7.79
CA THR A 324 19.98 4.59 7.66
C THR A 324 19.74 5.18 9.04
N LYS A 325 19.52 6.51 9.14
CA LYS A 325 18.82 7.05 10.29
C LYS A 325 17.51 6.28 10.51
N ASN A 326 17.07 6.21 11.76
CA ASN A 326 15.74 5.71 12.08
C ASN A 326 14.72 6.54 11.27
N LEU A 327 13.85 5.87 10.53
CA LEU A 327 12.85 6.54 9.71
C LEU A 327 11.91 7.38 10.60
N PRO A 328 11.47 8.58 10.17
CA PRO A 328 10.60 9.44 10.98
C PRO A 328 9.34 8.68 11.43
N THR A 329 8.70 8.01 10.48
CA THR A 329 7.63 7.01 10.70
C THR A 329 8.19 5.64 10.33
N ALA A 330 7.85 4.59 11.08
CA ALA A 330 8.21 3.23 10.71
C ALA A 330 7.45 2.81 9.44
N GLU A 331 8.12 2.07 8.55
CA GLU A 331 7.52 1.59 7.32
C GLU A 331 6.78 0.27 7.60
N ASP A 332 5.46 0.28 7.41
CA ASP A 332 4.67 -0.97 7.34
C ASP A 332 4.91 -1.61 5.97
N LEU A 333 5.56 -2.78 6.02
CA LEU A 333 5.83 -3.69 4.90
C LEU A 333 5.10 -5.03 5.07
N SER A 334 4.15 -5.12 6.01
CA SER A 334 3.42 -6.36 6.31
C SER A 334 2.55 -6.85 5.15
N ALA A 335 2.32 -6.04 4.12
CA ALA A 335 1.69 -6.47 2.87
C ALA A 335 2.58 -7.37 1.98
N TYR A 336 3.90 -7.40 2.23
CA TYR A 336 4.93 -7.96 1.35
C TYR A 336 5.60 -9.21 1.95
N ASP A 337 6.28 -9.98 1.10
CA ASP A 337 6.92 -11.26 1.45
C ASP A 337 8.44 -11.12 1.71
N GLY A 338 9.05 -10.01 1.31
CA GLY A 338 10.48 -9.75 1.51
C GLY A 338 10.95 -8.42 0.92
N LEU A 339 12.28 -8.23 0.94
CA LEU A 339 12.98 -7.10 0.32
C LEU A 339 13.76 -7.55 -0.92
N GLU A 340 13.74 -6.73 -1.94
CA GLU A 340 14.49 -6.87 -3.18
C GLU A 340 15.47 -5.71 -3.32
N LEU A 341 16.74 -6.04 -3.62
CA LEU A 341 17.81 -5.08 -3.85
C LEU A 341 18.29 -5.21 -5.30
N ARG A 342 18.25 -4.13 -6.08
CA ARG A 342 18.91 -4.03 -7.39
C ARG A 342 20.27 -3.38 -7.19
N LEU A 343 21.34 -4.13 -7.44
CA LEU A 343 22.72 -3.69 -7.16
C LEU A 343 23.70 -4.21 -8.21
N LYS A 344 24.87 -3.58 -8.32
CA LYS A 344 25.99 -4.08 -9.12
C LYS A 344 26.95 -4.82 -8.19
N GLY A 345 27.10 -6.13 -8.39
CA GLY A 345 27.94 -6.96 -7.54
C GLY A 345 29.44 -6.74 -7.75
N ASP A 346 30.24 -7.15 -6.77
CA ASP A 346 31.70 -7.06 -6.81
C ASP A 346 32.40 -8.41 -6.53
N GLY A 347 31.63 -9.49 -6.42
CA GLY A 347 32.12 -10.84 -6.11
C GLY A 347 32.08 -11.18 -4.62
N ARG A 348 31.70 -10.23 -3.75
CA ARG A 348 31.72 -10.41 -2.30
C ARG A 348 30.33 -10.70 -1.73
N ARG A 349 30.35 -11.25 -0.52
CA ARG A 349 29.21 -11.53 0.34
C ARG A 349 29.00 -10.39 1.32
N TYR A 350 27.76 -9.89 1.35
CA TYR A 350 27.30 -8.80 2.19
C TYR A 350 26.17 -9.28 3.11
N LYS A 351 25.81 -8.45 4.08
CA LYS A 351 24.62 -8.64 4.92
C LYS A 351 23.68 -7.46 4.79
N LEU A 352 22.40 -7.75 4.64
CA LEU A 352 21.32 -6.85 5.03
C LEU A 352 21.03 -7.05 6.52
N ILE A 353 20.79 -5.95 7.24
CA ILE A 353 20.28 -5.95 8.61
C ILE A 353 19.10 -4.96 8.65
N VAL A 354 17.94 -5.43 9.10
CA VAL A 354 16.71 -4.65 9.27
C VAL A 354 16.43 -4.51 10.77
N ARG A 355 16.06 -3.33 11.26
CA ARG A 355 15.64 -3.14 12.66
C ARG A 355 14.18 -2.74 12.76
N THR A 356 13.53 -3.23 13.81
CA THR A 356 12.16 -2.89 14.19
C THR A 356 12.05 -2.12 15.51
N SER A 357 13.17 -1.95 16.24
CA SER A 357 13.27 -0.97 17.33
C SER A 357 13.98 0.30 16.85
N ARG A 358 13.67 1.42 17.52
CA ARG A 358 14.39 2.69 17.41
C ARG A 358 15.67 2.70 18.24
N ASP A 359 15.74 1.95 19.34
CA ASP A 359 16.93 1.90 20.21
C ASP A 359 18.21 1.49 19.46
N TRP A 360 19.31 2.19 19.75
CA TRP A 360 20.64 1.98 19.19
C TRP A 360 21.10 0.52 19.14
N ASP A 361 21.13 -0.13 20.31
CA ASP A 361 21.76 -1.43 20.56
C ASP A 361 20.69 -2.49 20.87
N THR A 362 20.00 -2.92 19.82
CA THR A 362 18.92 -3.92 19.86
C THR A 362 19.12 -5.02 18.83
N VAL A 363 18.29 -6.07 18.93
CA VAL A 363 18.24 -7.16 17.94
C VAL A 363 17.99 -6.59 16.55
N GLY A 364 18.90 -6.90 15.62
CA GLY A 364 18.71 -6.69 14.19
C GLY A 364 18.35 -7.99 13.49
N TYR A 365 17.53 -7.92 12.46
CA TYR A 365 17.09 -9.07 11.67
C TYR A 365 17.89 -9.12 10.38
N THR A 366 18.66 -10.19 10.15
CA THR A 366 19.69 -10.20 9.11
C THR A 366 19.57 -11.36 8.12
N ALA A 367 19.97 -11.11 6.88
CA ALA A 367 20.27 -12.12 5.88
C ALA A 367 21.54 -11.75 5.12
N GLY A 368 22.38 -12.74 4.86
CA GLY A 368 23.62 -12.61 4.10
C GLY A 368 23.44 -13.10 2.68
N PHE A 369 23.94 -12.34 1.71
CA PHE A 369 23.77 -12.58 0.28
C PHE A 369 25.09 -12.41 -0.46
N ASP A 370 25.28 -13.23 -1.49
CA ASP A 370 26.46 -13.20 -2.36
C ASP A 370 26.21 -12.29 -3.57
N THR A 371 27.28 -11.82 -4.21
CA THR A 371 27.18 -10.97 -5.40
C THR A 371 28.08 -11.47 -6.52
N VAL A 372 27.64 -11.30 -7.77
CA VAL A 372 28.41 -11.63 -8.98
C VAL A 372 29.18 -10.39 -9.43
N GLY A 373 30.50 -10.54 -9.58
CA GLY A 373 31.40 -9.43 -9.88
C GLY A 373 31.07 -8.67 -11.17
N ASN A 374 31.01 -7.34 -11.07
CA ASN A 374 30.74 -6.38 -12.14
C ASN A 374 29.37 -6.48 -12.84
N GLN A 375 28.43 -7.29 -12.34
CA GLN A 375 27.11 -7.49 -12.95
C GLN A 375 25.98 -6.82 -12.16
N TRP A 376 25.04 -6.19 -12.87
CA TRP A 376 23.78 -5.73 -12.26
C TRP A 376 22.86 -6.93 -12.01
N GLN A 377 22.51 -7.14 -10.75
CA GLN A 377 21.75 -8.29 -10.28
C GLN A 377 20.65 -7.88 -9.30
N THR A 378 19.67 -8.76 -9.16
CA THR A 378 18.53 -8.59 -8.26
C THR A 378 18.64 -9.62 -7.13
N VAL A 379 18.82 -9.15 -5.89
CA VAL A 379 18.89 -10.00 -4.70
C VAL A 379 17.55 -9.94 -3.97
N ARG A 380 16.84 -11.07 -3.88
CA ARG A 380 15.60 -11.20 -3.11
C ARG A 380 15.87 -11.84 -1.75
N ILE A 381 15.45 -11.17 -0.69
CA ILE A 381 15.59 -11.57 0.70
C ILE A 381 14.17 -11.72 1.29
N PRO A 382 13.64 -12.97 1.38
CA PRO A 382 12.36 -13.22 2.02
C PRO A 382 12.41 -12.82 3.50
N PHE A 383 11.33 -12.25 4.04
CA PHE A 383 11.26 -11.92 5.47
C PHE A 383 11.44 -13.15 6.36
N SER A 384 10.98 -14.33 5.91
CA SER A 384 11.18 -15.62 6.58
C SER A 384 12.63 -16.10 6.63
N SER A 385 13.54 -15.50 5.87
CA SER A 385 14.98 -15.80 5.90
C SER A 385 15.76 -14.96 6.92
N LEU A 386 15.14 -13.90 7.46
CA LEU A 386 15.79 -12.97 8.37
C LEU A 386 15.98 -13.60 9.77
N LYS A 387 17.22 -13.64 10.23
CA LYS A 387 17.59 -14.19 11.54
C LYS A 387 17.75 -13.08 12.58
N PRO A 388 17.18 -13.20 13.78
CA PRO A 388 17.47 -12.27 14.86
C PRO A 388 18.91 -12.41 15.33
N ILE A 389 19.68 -11.32 15.26
CA ILE A 389 21.05 -11.23 15.76
C ILE A 389 21.23 -10.07 16.74
N PHE A 390 22.08 -10.29 17.73
CA PHE A 390 22.62 -9.24 18.60
C PHE A 390 24.15 -9.37 18.59
N ARG A 391 24.85 -8.29 18.21
CA ARG A 391 26.33 -8.23 18.12
C ARG A 391 26.95 -9.48 17.43
N ALA A 392 26.43 -9.81 16.24
CA ALA A 392 26.80 -10.96 15.39
C ALA A 392 26.55 -12.38 15.97
N ARG A 393 25.88 -12.50 17.13
CA ARG A 393 25.35 -13.76 17.66
C ARG A 393 23.87 -13.92 17.33
N THR A 394 23.44 -15.11 16.94
CA THR A 394 22.03 -15.46 16.77
C THR A 394 21.33 -15.48 18.12
N VAL A 395 20.12 -14.93 18.20
CA VAL A 395 19.31 -14.90 19.44
C VAL A 395 18.06 -15.75 19.25
N SER A 396 18.12 -17.03 19.66
CA SER A 396 17.03 -18.00 19.49
C SER A 396 15.69 -17.54 20.06
N ASP A 397 15.74 -16.86 21.21
CA ASP A 397 14.56 -16.52 22.00
C ASP A 397 14.04 -15.11 21.69
N ALA A 398 14.57 -14.46 20.64
CA ALA A 398 14.07 -13.19 20.18
C ALA A 398 12.69 -13.34 19.50
N PRO A 399 11.87 -12.27 19.47
CA PRO A 399 10.68 -12.23 18.63
C PRO A 399 11.00 -12.55 17.16
N LEU A 400 9.98 -13.00 16.43
CA LEU A 400 10.05 -13.09 14.97
C LEU A 400 10.13 -11.68 14.37
N PHE A 401 10.65 -11.59 13.15
CA PHE A 401 10.68 -10.33 12.41
C PHE A 401 9.26 -9.77 12.22
N ASP A 402 9.04 -8.53 12.66
CA ASP A 402 7.78 -7.81 12.46
C ASP A 402 7.91 -6.89 11.22
N PRO A 403 7.31 -7.26 10.06
CA PRO A 403 7.35 -6.42 8.87
C PRO A 403 6.48 -5.16 9.00
N SER A 404 5.61 -5.03 10.01
CA SER A 404 4.72 -3.87 10.16
C SER A 404 5.39 -2.64 10.79
N ASN A 405 6.63 -2.78 11.26
CA ASN A 405 7.33 -1.75 12.03
C ASN A 405 8.81 -1.66 11.62
N VAL A 406 9.12 -1.47 10.33
CA VAL A 406 10.51 -1.35 9.86
C VAL A 406 11.05 0.05 10.12
N VAL A 407 12.08 0.15 10.95
CA VAL A 407 12.62 1.42 11.48
C VAL A 407 13.92 1.85 10.81
N SER A 408 14.83 0.92 10.49
CA SER A 408 16.06 1.25 9.74
C SER A 408 16.62 0.06 8.97
N LEU A 409 17.36 0.37 7.90
CA LEU A 409 18.09 -0.59 7.08
C LEU A 409 19.59 -0.39 7.27
N GLN A 410 20.35 -1.48 7.16
CA GLN A 410 21.81 -1.47 7.25
C GLN A 410 22.41 -2.47 6.25
N LEU A 411 23.45 -2.05 5.55
CA LEU A 411 24.29 -2.90 4.69
C LEU A 411 25.68 -3.02 5.31
N MET A 412 26.23 -4.23 5.32
CA MET A 412 27.52 -4.53 5.97
C MET A 412 28.36 -5.46 5.11
N PHE A 413 29.65 -5.16 5.01
CA PHE A 413 30.70 -6.08 4.57
C PHE A 413 31.57 -6.41 5.78
N SER A 414 31.74 -7.69 6.11
CA SER A 414 32.40 -8.11 7.35
C SER A 414 33.15 -9.44 7.21
N LYS A 415 34.27 -9.56 7.94
CA LYS A 415 35.09 -10.77 8.10
C LYS A 415 34.31 -11.96 8.65
N PHE A 416 33.42 -11.70 9.59
CA PHE A 416 32.60 -12.71 10.23
C PHE A 416 31.21 -12.78 9.59
N GLU A 417 30.64 -13.97 9.51
CA GLU A 417 29.23 -14.26 9.23
C GLU A 417 28.42 -14.21 10.54
N TYR A 418 27.63 -15.24 10.84
CA TYR A 418 26.92 -15.42 12.11
C TYR A 418 27.73 -16.32 13.04
N ASP A 419 27.60 -16.09 14.34
CA ASP A 419 28.08 -16.99 15.39
C ASP A 419 29.59 -17.28 15.35
N GLY A 420 30.37 -16.35 14.79
CA GLY A 420 31.83 -16.43 14.68
C GLY A 420 32.34 -17.17 13.44
N LYS A 421 31.46 -17.65 12.56
CA LYS A 421 31.87 -18.20 11.25
C LYS A 421 32.56 -17.11 10.41
N LEU A 422 33.45 -17.50 9.51
CA LEU A 422 34.11 -16.56 8.59
C LEU A 422 33.26 -16.35 7.32
N ASN A 423 33.35 -15.15 6.75
CA ASN A 423 32.84 -14.83 5.41
C ASN A 423 33.83 -15.38 4.37
N PRO A 424 33.40 -16.33 3.50
CA PRO A 424 34.30 -17.01 2.57
C PRO A 424 34.85 -16.11 1.44
N THR A 425 34.26 -14.93 1.25
CA THR A 425 34.64 -13.94 0.22
C THR A 425 35.34 -12.71 0.81
N PHE A 426 35.64 -12.71 2.10
CA PHE A 426 36.25 -11.55 2.76
C PHE A 426 37.70 -11.35 2.30
N VAL A 427 37.98 -10.15 1.79
CA VAL A 427 39.31 -9.67 1.45
C VAL A 427 39.44 -8.24 2.00
N GLU A 428 40.57 -7.94 2.65
CA GLU A 428 40.88 -6.58 3.11
C GLU A 428 41.08 -5.60 1.94
N GLY A 429 41.03 -4.31 2.24
CA GLY A 429 41.23 -3.26 1.25
C GLY A 429 39.91 -2.69 0.69
N PRO A 430 39.97 -2.01 -0.47
CA PRO A 430 38.84 -1.25 -0.99
C PRO A 430 37.70 -2.15 -1.48
N PHE A 431 36.46 -1.67 -1.34
CA PHE A 431 35.26 -2.28 -1.89
C PHE A 431 34.28 -1.21 -2.40
N GLN A 432 33.37 -1.60 -3.29
CA GLN A 432 32.26 -0.75 -3.73
C GLN A 432 31.05 -1.61 -4.12
N LEU A 433 29.86 -1.16 -3.73
CA LEU A 433 28.57 -1.79 -4.02
C LEU A 433 27.59 -0.71 -4.50
N PRO A 434 27.52 -0.46 -5.82
CA PRO A 434 26.46 0.37 -6.41
C PRO A 434 25.09 -0.27 -6.16
N LEU A 435 24.18 0.50 -5.58
CA LEU A 435 22.82 0.11 -5.21
C LEU A 435 21.82 1.02 -5.93
N SER A 436 21.08 0.48 -6.89
CA SER A 436 20.09 1.21 -7.68
C SER A 436 18.75 1.36 -6.94
N SER A 437 18.26 0.30 -6.31
CA SER A 437 17.03 0.38 -5.49
C SER A 437 16.93 -0.68 -4.39
N ILE A 438 16.16 -0.36 -3.36
CA ILE A 438 15.59 -1.30 -2.39
C ILE A 438 14.07 -1.16 -2.45
N ARG A 439 13.35 -2.27 -2.64
CA ARG A 439 11.88 -2.34 -2.61
C ARG A 439 11.37 -3.53 -1.82
N ALA A 440 10.19 -3.45 -1.23
CA ALA A 440 9.48 -4.63 -0.74
C ALA A 440 8.74 -5.32 -1.90
N TYR A 441 8.70 -6.66 -1.95
CA TYR A 441 8.15 -7.43 -3.08
C TYR A 441 7.07 -8.43 -2.65
N LEU A 442 6.15 -8.74 -3.55
CA LEU A 442 5.20 -9.86 -3.43
C LEU A 442 5.83 -11.13 -4.04
N LYS A 443 5.74 -12.26 -3.34
CA LYS A 443 6.31 -13.52 -3.80
C LYS A 443 5.50 -14.08 -4.98
N GLU A 444 6.22 -14.51 -6.01
CA GLU A 444 5.62 -15.20 -7.16
C GLU A 444 5.25 -16.67 -6.84
N PRO A 445 4.17 -17.21 -7.45
CA PRO A 445 3.24 -16.51 -8.34
C PRO A 445 2.27 -15.61 -7.55
N ILE A 446 2.11 -14.35 -7.98
CA ILE A 446 1.20 -13.40 -7.33
C ILE A 446 -0.27 -13.82 -7.53
N THR A 447 -1.05 -13.85 -6.44
CA THR A 447 -2.52 -13.98 -6.47
C THR A 447 -3.20 -12.62 -6.26
N PRO A 448 -4.49 -12.48 -6.66
CA PRO A 448 -5.25 -11.25 -6.47
C PRO A 448 -5.32 -10.82 -5.01
N ARG A 449 -5.14 -9.51 -4.82
CA ARG A 449 -5.30 -8.78 -3.56
C ARG A 449 -6.60 -7.98 -3.54
N PHE A 450 -7.19 -7.69 -4.71
CA PHE A 450 -8.49 -7.03 -4.84
C PHE A 450 -9.37 -7.73 -5.89
N VAL A 451 -10.45 -8.38 -5.45
CA VAL A 451 -11.44 -9.01 -6.33
C VAL A 451 -12.70 -8.14 -6.33
N HIS A 452 -13.14 -7.69 -7.51
CA HIS A 452 -14.32 -6.83 -7.65
C HIS A 452 -15.44 -7.52 -8.45
N VAL A 453 -16.67 -7.41 -7.94
CA VAL A 453 -17.90 -7.76 -8.67
C VAL A 453 -18.36 -6.55 -9.50
N GLY A 454 -17.95 -6.52 -10.77
CA GLY A 454 -18.36 -5.51 -11.75
C GLY A 454 -19.75 -5.79 -12.32
N SER A 455 -19.92 -5.64 -13.64
CA SER A 455 -21.14 -6.02 -14.36
C SER A 455 -20.81 -6.38 -15.80
N ALA A 456 -21.42 -7.43 -16.35
CA ALA A 456 -21.47 -7.54 -17.80
C ALA A 456 -22.28 -6.36 -18.37
N GLY A 457 -21.89 -5.88 -19.54
CA GLY A 457 -22.49 -4.74 -20.24
C GLY A 457 -21.80 -3.39 -20.00
N VAL A 458 -20.78 -3.28 -19.16
CA VAL A 458 -20.15 -1.99 -18.83
C VAL A 458 -19.53 -1.24 -20.01
N THR A 459 -19.03 -1.91 -21.06
CA THR A 459 -18.49 -1.22 -22.25
C THR A 459 -19.51 -1.07 -23.38
N ARG A 460 -20.72 -1.60 -23.22
CA ARG A 460 -21.73 -1.66 -24.29
C ARG A 460 -22.51 -0.38 -24.58
N PRO A 461 -22.88 0.49 -23.61
CA PRO A 461 -23.66 1.69 -23.89
C PRO A 461 -23.02 2.65 -24.89
N GLU A 462 -21.68 2.65 -24.94
CA GLU A 462 -20.87 3.55 -25.78
C GLU A 462 -20.24 2.81 -26.99
N ARG A 463 -20.54 1.51 -27.18
CA ARG A 463 -19.94 0.68 -28.24
C ARG A 463 -20.50 1.04 -29.63
N PRO A 464 -19.65 1.45 -30.59
CA PRO A 464 -20.10 1.79 -31.94
C PRO A 464 -20.85 0.64 -32.63
N GLY A 465 -21.91 0.98 -33.38
CA GLY A 465 -22.69 0.01 -34.16
C GLY A 465 -23.57 -0.96 -33.35
N LEU A 466 -23.63 -0.84 -32.01
CA LEU A 466 -24.40 -1.76 -31.19
C LEU A 466 -25.91 -1.43 -31.21
N ASP A 467 -26.73 -2.41 -31.60
CA ASP A 467 -28.19 -2.30 -31.52
C ASP A 467 -28.67 -2.38 -30.07
N LEU A 468 -28.87 -1.21 -29.44
CA LEU A 468 -29.36 -1.06 -28.07
C LEU A 468 -30.76 -1.66 -27.84
N SER A 469 -31.58 -1.82 -28.88
CA SER A 469 -32.93 -2.40 -28.73
C SER A 469 -32.89 -3.88 -28.34
N LYS A 470 -31.81 -4.58 -28.73
CA LYS A 470 -31.56 -6.01 -28.43
C LYS A 470 -30.73 -6.22 -27.16
N GLN A 471 -30.30 -5.15 -26.48
CA GLN A 471 -29.45 -5.25 -25.29
C GLN A 471 -30.25 -5.42 -24.00
N PRO A 472 -29.64 -5.98 -22.93
CA PRO A 472 -30.26 -6.06 -21.61
C PRO A 472 -30.71 -4.68 -21.08
N PRO A 473 -31.75 -4.61 -20.23
CA PRO A 473 -32.30 -3.35 -19.74
C PRO A 473 -31.27 -2.38 -19.14
N ALA A 474 -30.25 -2.87 -18.43
CA ALA A 474 -29.21 -2.01 -17.86
C ALA A 474 -28.36 -1.28 -18.91
N VAL A 475 -28.16 -1.88 -20.09
CA VAL A 475 -27.43 -1.27 -21.22
C VAL A 475 -28.35 -0.31 -21.97
N ARG A 476 -29.56 -0.76 -22.30
CA ARG A 476 -30.57 0.04 -23.03
C ARG A 476 -31.02 1.28 -22.25
N LEU A 477 -31.10 1.19 -20.92
CA LEU A 477 -31.56 2.25 -20.03
C LEU A 477 -30.41 2.89 -19.23
N ASN A 478 -29.16 2.82 -19.74
CA ASN A 478 -28.00 3.32 -18.98
C ASN A 478 -28.13 4.81 -18.62
N LYS A 479 -28.69 5.63 -19.53
CA LYS A 479 -28.89 7.07 -19.31
C LYS A 479 -29.98 7.35 -18.27
N GLU A 480 -31.08 6.62 -18.35
CA GLU A 480 -32.23 6.68 -17.42
C GLU A 480 -31.86 6.16 -16.03
N LEU A 481 -30.85 5.29 -15.94
CA LEU A 481 -30.25 4.77 -14.72
C LEU A 481 -28.99 5.56 -14.28
N ASP A 482 -28.95 6.86 -14.57
CA ASP A 482 -27.91 7.81 -14.14
C ASP A 482 -26.48 7.34 -14.49
N PHE A 483 -26.33 6.83 -15.72
CA PHE A 483 -25.07 6.34 -16.30
C PHE A 483 -24.39 5.22 -15.48
N ILE A 484 -25.20 4.35 -14.85
CA ILE A 484 -24.73 3.28 -13.95
C ILE A 484 -23.61 2.42 -14.52
N LEU A 485 -23.66 2.04 -15.79
CA LEU A 485 -22.63 1.20 -16.42
C LEU A 485 -21.36 1.99 -16.72
N THR A 486 -21.49 3.25 -17.13
CA THR A 486 -20.37 4.17 -17.36
C THR A 486 -19.59 4.43 -16.07
N TYR A 487 -20.27 4.64 -14.93
CA TYR A 487 -19.61 4.80 -13.62
C TYR A 487 -19.04 3.49 -13.08
N LYS A 488 -19.64 2.33 -13.37
CA LYS A 488 -19.02 1.02 -13.08
C LYS A 488 -17.75 0.81 -13.88
N LEU A 489 -17.71 1.16 -15.17
CA LEU A 489 -16.50 1.09 -15.99
C LEU A 489 -15.38 1.97 -15.42
N LYS A 490 -15.69 3.23 -15.05
CA LYS A 490 -14.73 4.12 -14.37
C LYS A 490 -14.22 3.55 -13.03
N GLY A 491 -15.10 2.88 -12.27
CA GLY A 491 -14.71 2.18 -11.05
C GLY A 491 -13.77 1.00 -11.30
N GLU A 492 -14.03 0.21 -12.35
CA GLU A 492 -13.12 -0.85 -12.78
C GLU A 492 -11.74 -0.30 -13.20
N ASP A 493 -11.70 0.80 -13.96
CA ASP A 493 -10.45 1.43 -14.41
C ASP A 493 -9.59 1.91 -13.24
N LEU A 494 -10.18 2.50 -12.20
CA LEU A 494 -9.46 2.85 -10.97
C LEU A 494 -8.75 1.64 -10.31
N ILE A 495 -9.34 0.43 -10.39
CA ILE A 495 -8.69 -0.79 -9.88
C ILE A 495 -7.47 -1.12 -10.74
N ARG A 496 -7.60 -1.06 -12.07
CA ARG A 496 -6.50 -1.34 -13.02
C ARG A 496 -5.33 -0.38 -12.81
N GLU A 497 -5.63 0.91 -12.64
CA GLU A 497 -4.65 1.98 -12.39
C GLU A 497 -4.05 1.95 -10.97
N SER A 498 -4.68 1.26 -10.02
CA SER A 498 -4.26 1.28 -8.61
C SER A 498 -2.86 0.69 -8.36
N GLY A 499 -2.39 -0.22 -9.22
CA GLY A 499 -1.19 -1.03 -9.02
C GLY A 499 -1.35 -2.21 -8.04
N ILE A 500 -2.57 -2.45 -7.53
CA ILE A 500 -2.91 -3.58 -6.67
C ILE A 500 -3.18 -4.81 -7.57
N PRO A 501 -2.62 -6.00 -7.29
CA PRO A 501 -2.98 -7.22 -8.03
C PRO A 501 -4.48 -7.49 -7.92
N TYR A 502 -5.19 -7.62 -9.05
CA TYR A 502 -6.66 -7.62 -9.05
C TYR A 502 -7.30 -8.73 -9.88
N THR A 503 -8.60 -8.92 -9.67
CA THR A 503 -9.51 -9.63 -10.59
C THR A 503 -10.83 -8.87 -10.68
N ILE A 504 -11.37 -8.71 -11.88
CA ILE A 504 -12.70 -8.11 -12.09
C ILE A 504 -13.63 -9.18 -12.68
N VAL A 505 -14.61 -9.58 -11.87
CA VAL A 505 -15.65 -10.55 -12.22
C VAL A 505 -16.88 -9.78 -12.68
N ARG A 506 -17.26 -9.89 -13.95
CA ARG A 506 -18.45 -9.25 -14.53
C ARG A 506 -19.58 -10.27 -14.69
N PRO A 507 -20.39 -10.53 -13.64
CA PRO A 507 -21.52 -11.43 -13.79
C PRO A 507 -22.54 -10.85 -14.78
N CYS A 508 -23.21 -11.73 -15.52
CA CYS A 508 -24.48 -11.39 -16.16
C CYS A 508 -25.62 -11.32 -15.11
N ALA A 509 -26.89 -11.47 -15.50
CA ALA A 509 -28.02 -11.21 -14.61
C ALA A 509 -28.02 -12.13 -13.37
N LEU A 510 -28.02 -11.53 -12.18
CA LEU A 510 -27.88 -12.24 -10.91
C LEU A 510 -29.22 -12.84 -10.40
N THR A 511 -29.26 -14.15 -10.22
CA THR A 511 -30.42 -14.89 -9.67
C THR A 511 -30.18 -15.38 -8.24
N GLU A 512 -31.25 -15.85 -7.57
CA GLU A 512 -31.17 -16.56 -6.27
C GLU A 512 -31.20 -18.09 -6.43
N GLU A 513 -31.04 -18.60 -7.66
CA GLU A 513 -30.89 -20.04 -7.95
C GLU A 513 -29.66 -20.62 -7.23
N PRO A 514 -29.61 -21.93 -6.95
CA PRO A 514 -28.41 -22.56 -6.37
C PRO A 514 -27.19 -22.44 -7.30
N ALA A 515 -25.99 -22.51 -6.72
CA ALA A 515 -24.77 -22.79 -7.48
C ALA A 515 -24.78 -24.25 -7.97
N GLY A 516 -23.94 -24.56 -8.97
CA GLY A 516 -23.74 -25.93 -9.47
C GLY A 516 -23.88 -26.07 -10.98
N ALA A 517 -24.62 -25.17 -11.65
CA ALA A 517 -24.75 -25.20 -13.10
C ALA A 517 -23.41 -24.96 -13.81
N ASP A 518 -23.24 -25.52 -15.01
CA ASP A 518 -22.06 -25.26 -15.85
C ASP A 518 -21.98 -23.79 -16.25
N LEU A 519 -20.75 -23.33 -16.46
CA LEU A 519 -20.42 -21.92 -16.66
C LEU A 519 -19.73 -21.66 -17.99
N ILE A 520 -19.96 -20.45 -18.50
CA ILE A 520 -19.21 -19.86 -19.61
C ILE A 520 -18.53 -18.60 -19.07
N PHE A 521 -17.20 -18.61 -19.14
CA PHE A 521 -16.34 -17.46 -18.94
C PHE A 521 -15.98 -16.91 -20.32
N ASP A 522 -16.02 -15.60 -20.50
CA ASP A 522 -15.62 -14.92 -21.75
C ASP A 522 -14.97 -13.56 -21.42
N GLN A 523 -14.42 -12.90 -22.42
CA GLN A 523 -13.83 -11.57 -22.29
C GLN A 523 -14.27 -10.64 -23.44
N GLY A 524 -14.08 -9.34 -23.25
CA GLY A 524 -14.41 -8.32 -24.25
C GLY A 524 -15.85 -7.81 -24.18
N ASP A 525 -16.58 -8.18 -23.13
CA ASP A 525 -17.95 -7.75 -22.84
C ASP A 525 -18.98 -8.10 -23.93
N ASN A 526 -18.98 -9.37 -24.33
CA ASN A 526 -19.80 -9.86 -25.45
C ASN A 526 -21.02 -10.71 -25.02
N ILE A 527 -20.97 -11.41 -23.88
CA ILE A 527 -21.99 -12.40 -23.52
C ILE A 527 -23.22 -11.83 -22.78
N THR A 528 -24.38 -12.42 -23.00
CA THR A 528 -25.59 -12.24 -22.18
C THR A 528 -26.06 -13.58 -21.60
N GLY A 529 -26.68 -13.53 -20.42
CA GLY A 529 -27.16 -14.70 -19.69
C GLY A 529 -27.49 -14.37 -18.24
N LYS A 530 -27.63 -15.42 -17.42
CA LYS A 530 -27.85 -15.32 -15.97
C LYS A 530 -26.83 -16.12 -15.17
N ILE A 531 -26.69 -15.84 -13.88
CA ILE A 531 -25.83 -16.62 -12.97
C ILE A 531 -26.31 -16.48 -11.51
N SER A 532 -26.15 -17.56 -10.73
CA SER A 532 -26.41 -17.55 -9.29
C SER A 532 -25.48 -16.59 -8.54
N ARG A 533 -26.02 -15.89 -7.54
CA ARG A 533 -25.22 -15.12 -6.57
C ARG A 533 -24.29 -15.98 -5.71
N GLU A 534 -24.59 -17.26 -5.54
CA GLU A 534 -23.75 -18.22 -4.83
C GLU A 534 -22.52 -18.57 -5.67
N GLU A 535 -22.72 -18.87 -6.96
CA GLU A 535 -21.64 -19.16 -7.89
C GLU A 535 -20.69 -17.96 -8.05
N VAL A 536 -21.21 -16.73 -8.16
CA VAL A 536 -20.36 -15.52 -8.21
C VAL A 536 -19.55 -15.35 -6.92
N ALA A 537 -20.09 -15.69 -5.76
CA ALA A 537 -19.37 -15.64 -4.50
C ALA A 537 -18.26 -16.70 -4.43
N GLN A 538 -18.52 -17.93 -4.93
CA GLN A 538 -17.52 -19.00 -5.06
C GLN A 538 -16.37 -18.58 -5.99
N ILE A 539 -16.69 -18.05 -7.18
CA ILE A 539 -15.70 -17.50 -8.13
C ILE A 539 -14.84 -16.41 -7.46
N CYS A 540 -15.45 -15.48 -6.71
CA CYS A 540 -14.71 -14.40 -6.05
C CYS A 540 -13.73 -14.90 -4.98
N VAL A 541 -14.10 -15.95 -4.23
CA VAL A 541 -13.21 -16.55 -3.23
C VAL A 541 -12.10 -17.36 -3.91
N ALA A 542 -12.43 -18.16 -4.93
CA ALA A 542 -11.44 -18.93 -5.69
C ALA A 542 -10.41 -18.02 -6.39
N ALA A 543 -10.85 -16.88 -6.94
CA ALA A 543 -9.97 -15.89 -7.56
C ALA A 543 -8.86 -15.41 -6.60
N LEU A 544 -9.15 -15.16 -5.32
CA LEU A 544 -8.14 -14.73 -4.33
C LEU A 544 -6.98 -15.74 -4.14
N GLU A 545 -7.23 -17.02 -4.43
CA GLU A 545 -6.31 -18.13 -4.24
C GLU A 545 -5.61 -18.53 -5.56
N SER A 546 -6.16 -18.13 -6.70
CA SER A 546 -5.64 -18.47 -8.04
C SER A 546 -4.68 -17.42 -8.60
N PRO A 547 -3.43 -17.76 -8.94
CA PRO A 547 -2.56 -16.85 -9.67
C PRO A 547 -3.02 -16.63 -11.12
N TYR A 548 -3.81 -17.55 -11.70
CA TYR A 548 -4.35 -17.43 -13.05
C TYR A 548 -5.46 -16.37 -13.16
N ALA A 549 -6.08 -15.99 -12.03
CA ALA A 549 -7.07 -14.91 -11.97
C ALA A 549 -6.43 -13.50 -11.86
N THR A 550 -5.12 -13.39 -11.63
CA THR A 550 -4.40 -12.11 -11.47
C THR A 550 -4.38 -11.31 -12.77
N GLY A 551 -4.77 -10.03 -12.69
CA GLY A 551 -4.83 -9.10 -13.82
C GLY A 551 -5.99 -9.34 -14.78
N LYS A 552 -6.89 -10.29 -14.50
CA LYS A 552 -7.99 -10.66 -15.41
C LYS A 552 -9.22 -9.80 -15.19
N THR A 553 -9.83 -9.39 -16.29
CA THR A 553 -11.24 -8.97 -16.38
C THR A 553 -11.97 -10.00 -17.23
N PHE A 554 -13.12 -10.50 -16.78
CA PHE A 554 -13.92 -11.48 -17.53
C PHE A 554 -15.41 -11.39 -17.20
N GLU A 555 -16.25 -11.71 -18.19
CA GLU A 555 -17.67 -11.91 -18.01
C GLU A 555 -17.98 -13.37 -17.67
N VAL A 556 -19.03 -13.61 -16.88
CA VAL A 556 -19.45 -14.96 -16.53
C VAL A 556 -20.97 -15.15 -16.50
N LYS A 557 -21.42 -16.28 -17.06
CA LYS A 557 -22.81 -16.75 -17.02
C LYS A 557 -22.89 -18.26 -16.81
N SER A 558 -24.08 -18.73 -16.44
CA SER A 558 -24.46 -20.13 -16.58
C SER A 558 -24.78 -20.48 -18.05
N VAL A 559 -24.61 -21.76 -18.40
CA VAL A 559 -25.15 -22.34 -19.65
C VAL A 559 -26.68 -22.34 -19.68
N ILE A 560 -27.35 -22.32 -18.52
CA ILE A 560 -28.80 -22.45 -18.40
C ILE A 560 -29.51 -21.20 -18.97
N PRO A 561 -30.40 -21.35 -19.97
CA PRO A 561 -31.14 -20.22 -20.54
C PRO A 561 -31.98 -19.48 -19.50
N PHE A 562 -32.22 -18.18 -19.72
CA PHE A 562 -33.09 -17.37 -18.86
C PHE A 562 -34.48 -17.99 -18.62
N SER A 563 -35.04 -18.64 -19.64
CA SER A 563 -36.37 -19.25 -19.64
C SER A 563 -36.51 -20.53 -18.82
N GLN A 564 -35.42 -21.11 -18.31
CA GLN A 564 -35.42 -22.38 -17.59
C GLN A 564 -34.82 -22.21 -16.18
N PRO A 565 -35.49 -22.60 -15.10
CA PRO A 565 -34.90 -22.55 -13.76
C PRO A 565 -33.78 -23.58 -13.62
N PHE A 566 -32.74 -23.24 -12.85
CA PHE A 566 -31.76 -24.24 -12.38
C PHE A 566 -32.10 -24.75 -10.99
N THR A 567 -32.08 -26.06 -10.80
CA THR A 567 -32.28 -26.75 -9.52
C THR A 567 -31.18 -27.79 -9.31
N VAL A 568 -30.87 -28.10 -8.05
CA VAL A 568 -29.90 -29.13 -7.66
C VAL A 568 -30.66 -30.37 -7.20
N ASP A 569 -30.28 -31.53 -7.74
CA ASP A 569 -30.71 -32.83 -7.24
C ASP A 569 -30.02 -33.11 -5.89
N PRO A 570 -30.76 -33.32 -4.77
CA PRO A 570 -30.17 -33.63 -3.48
C PRO A 570 -29.49 -35.01 -3.42
N GLU A 571 -29.90 -35.97 -4.26
CA GLU A 571 -29.32 -37.32 -4.30
C GLU A 571 -28.03 -37.36 -5.14
N ASN A 572 -27.92 -36.45 -6.11
CA ASN A 572 -26.76 -36.31 -6.98
C ASN A 572 -26.35 -34.82 -7.17
N PRO A 573 -25.81 -34.17 -6.12
CA PRO A 573 -25.43 -32.77 -6.20
C PRO A 573 -24.25 -32.55 -7.16
N PRO A 574 -24.20 -31.43 -7.91
CA PRO A 574 -23.06 -31.09 -8.76
C PRO A 574 -21.74 -31.08 -7.98
N PRO A 575 -20.63 -31.59 -8.56
CA PRO A 575 -19.33 -31.57 -7.90
C PRO A 575 -18.83 -30.14 -7.67
N GLU A 576 -17.93 -29.98 -6.69
CA GLU A 576 -17.23 -28.71 -6.50
C GLU A 576 -16.38 -28.38 -7.74
N LYS A 577 -16.52 -27.15 -8.26
CA LYS A 577 -15.81 -26.73 -9.47
C LYS A 577 -14.39 -26.30 -9.16
N ASP A 578 -13.43 -26.82 -9.93
CA ASP A 578 -12.11 -26.20 -10.03
C ASP A 578 -12.18 -24.97 -10.95
N TYR A 579 -12.23 -23.78 -10.36
CA TYR A 579 -12.27 -22.52 -11.11
C TYR A 579 -10.96 -22.23 -11.86
N ASP A 580 -9.83 -22.84 -11.50
CA ASP A 580 -8.57 -22.67 -12.24
C ASP A 580 -8.68 -23.14 -13.70
N VAL A 581 -9.51 -24.15 -13.98
CA VAL A 581 -9.78 -24.63 -15.35
C VAL A 581 -10.31 -23.49 -16.22
N TYR A 582 -11.16 -22.61 -15.66
CA TYR A 582 -11.70 -21.45 -16.35
C TYR A 582 -10.72 -20.27 -16.33
N PHE A 583 -10.04 -19.99 -15.21
CA PHE A 583 -9.09 -18.88 -15.14
C PHE A 583 -7.92 -19.05 -16.12
N LYS A 584 -7.46 -20.29 -16.36
CA LYS A 584 -6.38 -20.62 -17.32
C LYS A 584 -6.73 -20.33 -18.79
N THR A 585 -8.01 -20.19 -19.16
CA THR A 585 -8.41 -19.83 -20.54
C THR A 585 -8.43 -18.31 -20.77
N LEU A 586 -8.33 -17.49 -19.71
CA LEU A 586 -8.41 -16.04 -19.78
C LEU A 586 -7.07 -15.41 -20.20
N LYS A 587 -7.14 -14.48 -21.16
CA LYS A 587 -6.01 -13.71 -21.67
C LYS A 587 -5.81 -12.43 -20.87
N ASP A 588 -4.57 -11.93 -20.86
CA ASP A 588 -4.23 -10.65 -20.25
C ASP A 588 -4.72 -9.48 -21.11
N GLY A 589 -5.04 -8.35 -20.45
CA GLY A 589 -5.35 -7.09 -21.12
C GLY A 589 -6.70 -7.00 -21.83
N ILE A 590 -7.50 -8.07 -21.92
CA ILE A 590 -8.82 -8.01 -22.58
C ILE A 590 -9.88 -7.47 -21.61
N THR A 591 -10.47 -6.33 -21.93
CA THR A 591 -11.47 -5.64 -21.09
C THR A 591 -12.75 -5.25 -21.82
N GLY A 592 -12.77 -5.31 -23.16
CA GLY A 592 -13.87 -4.82 -24.01
C GLY A 592 -13.82 -3.32 -24.26
N LYS A 593 -12.88 -2.60 -23.63
CA LYS A 593 -12.64 -1.16 -23.84
C LYS A 593 -11.83 -0.90 -25.12
N GLU A 594 -11.09 -1.90 -25.59
CA GLU A 594 -10.29 -1.87 -26.82
C GLU A 594 -11.15 -1.61 -28.07
N ILE A 595 -12.47 -1.85 -27.99
CA ILE A 595 -13.45 -1.59 -29.06
C ILE A 595 -13.95 -0.13 -29.03
N LEU A 596 -13.87 0.55 -27.87
CA LEU A 596 -14.19 1.97 -27.72
C LEU A 596 -13.03 2.87 -28.19
N GLU A 597 -11.81 2.33 -28.19
CA GLU A 597 -10.57 3.02 -28.57
C GLU A 597 -10.22 2.83 -30.07
N GLN A 598 -11.02 2.06 -30.81
CA GLN A 598 -10.90 1.96 -32.27
C GLN A 598 -11.48 3.23 -32.91
N ASP A 599 -10.60 4.06 -33.46
CA ASP A 599 -10.98 5.19 -34.31
C ASP A 599 -11.97 4.72 -35.39
N PRO A 600 -13.10 5.42 -35.61
CA PRO A 600 -13.98 5.11 -36.72
C PRO A 600 -13.19 5.28 -38.02
N LEU A 601 -13.04 4.19 -38.78
CA LEU A 601 -12.39 4.21 -40.09
C LEU A 601 -12.95 5.39 -40.91
N PRO A 602 -12.09 6.22 -41.55
CA PRO A 602 -12.57 7.31 -42.38
C PRO A 602 -13.40 6.74 -43.54
N VAL A 603 -14.66 7.17 -43.58
CA VAL A 603 -15.68 6.80 -44.58
C VAL A 603 -15.51 7.64 -45.85
#